data_AF-A0A2N0B4U8-F1
#
_entry.id   AF-A0A2N0B4U8-F1
#
_cell.length_a   1.000
_cell.length_b   1.000
_cell.length_c   1.000
_cell.angle_alpha   90.00
_cell.angle_beta   90.00
_cell.angle_gamma   90.00
#
_symmetry.space_group_name_H-M   'P 1'
#
loop_
_entity.id
_entity.type
_entity.pdbx_description
1 polymer ?
#
loop_
_entity_poly.entity_id
_entity_poly.type
_entity_poly.pdbx_seq_one_letter_code
_entity_poly.pdbx_strand_id
1 'polypeptide(L)' 'FHLGDKGFPILGDKIYSDSEPGNFPSAKRSLLHAIGVSAVIREGEKPELIFCPPPEEFRKFLGGIRLDSSIFSRFPIK' A
#
# COMPACT_ATOMS: atom_id res chain seq x y z
N PHE A 1 -7.30 -1.70 -10.02
CA PHE A 1 -7.31 -0.23 -9.88
C PHE A 1 -5.88 0.21 -9.61
N HIS A 2 -5.40 1.28 -10.23
CA HIS A 2 -4.06 1.84 -9.96
C HIS A 2 -4.19 3.20 -9.31
N LEU A 3 -3.38 3.44 -8.29
CA LEU A 3 -3.47 4.61 -7.42
C LEU A 3 -3.00 5.91 -8.12
N GLY A 4 -1.91 5.84 -8.90
CA GLY A 4 -1.40 6.96 -9.70
C GLY A 4 -2.43 7.49 -10.70
N ASP A 5 -3.06 6.60 -11.47
CA ASP A 5 -4.10 6.95 -12.47
C ASP A 5 -5.32 7.66 -11.86
N LYS A 6 -5.50 7.58 -10.53
CA LYS A 6 -6.60 8.22 -9.79
C LYS A 6 -6.18 9.52 -9.08
N GLY A 7 -4.93 9.97 -9.25
CA GLY A 7 -4.41 11.16 -8.59
C GLY A 7 -4.05 10.95 -7.12
N PHE A 8 -3.88 9.70 -6.69
CA PHE A 8 -3.50 9.35 -5.32
C PHE A 8 -2.22 8.49 -5.30
N PRO A 9 -1.07 9.00 -5.80
CA PRO A 9 0.15 8.20 -5.90
C PRO A 9 0.63 7.70 -4.53
N ILE A 10 1.39 6.61 -4.55
CA ILE A 10 1.89 5.98 -3.32
C ILE A 10 2.97 6.87 -2.72
N LEU A 11 2.92 7.10 -1.42
CA LEU A 11 3.92 7.90 -0.74
C LEU A 11 5.33 7.28 -0.87
N GLY A 12 6.31 8.09 -1.26
CA GLY A 12 7.68 7.65 -1.51
C GLY A 12 7.91 7.05 -2.91
N ASP A 13 6.89 7.02 -3.76
CA ASP A 13 7.02 6.71 -5.18
C ASP A 13 7.62 7.90 -5.92
N LYS A 14 8.77 7.73 -6.56
CA LYS A 14 9.49 8.80 -7.26
C LYS A 14 9.11 8.95 -8.73
N ILE A 15 8.36 8.00 -9.28
CA ILE A 15 8.03 7.96 -10.71
C ILE A 15 6.66 8.59 -10.94
N TYR A 16 5.71 8.33 -10.04
CA TYR A 16 4.32 8.74 -10.20
C TYR A 16 3.87 9.82 -9.21
N SER A 17 4.75 10.29 -8.32
CA SER A 17 4.45 11.41 -7.41
C SER A 17 5.05 12.70 -7.94
N ASP A 18 4.18 13.62 -8.36
CA ASP A 18 4.53 15.02 -8.59
C ASP A 18 4.56 15.73 -7.23
N SER A 19 5.56 15.44 -6.38
CA SER A 19 5.65 16.11 -5.09
C SER A 19 6.27 17.49 -5.25
N GLU A 20 5.43 18.52 -5.36
CA GLU A 20 5.81 19.87 -4.95
C GLU A 20 6.29 19.83 -3.48
N PRO A 21 7.36 20.57 -3.11
CA PRO A 21 7.87 20.56 -1.74
C PRO A 21 6.84 21.18 -0.79
N GLY A 22 6.04 20.34 -0.14
CA GLY A 22 5.12 20.69 0.94
C GLY A 22 5.46 19.99 2.25
N ASN A 23 4.80 20.37 3.35
CA ASN A 23 4.95 19.79 4.70
C ASN A 23 4.37 18.35 4.84
N PHE A 24 4.33 17.58 3.75
CA PHE A 24 3.78 16.23 3.77
C PHE A 24 4.77 15.24 4.41
N PRO A 25 4.26 14.17 5.05
CA PRO A 25 5.10 13.06 5.49
C PRO A 25 5.93 12.57 4.31
N SER A 26 7.23 12.36 4.51
CA SER A 26 8.11 11.82 3.47
C SER A 26 8.51 10.39 3.80
N ALA A 27 8.71 9.57 2.78
CA ALA A 27 9.22 8.22 2.90
C ALA A 27 10.41 8.02 1.95
N LYS A 28 11.47 7.35 2.42
CA LYS A 28 12.68 7.10 1.63
C LYS A 28 12.44 6.14 0.44
N ARG A 29 11.43 5.28 0.57
CA ARG A 29 10.99 4.29 -0.40
C ARG A 29 9.47 4.30 -0.49
N SER A 30 8.94 3.80 -1.62
CA SER A 30 7.51 3.61 -1.79
C SER A 30 6.94 2.76 -0.65
N LEU A 31 5.87 3.25 -0.04
CA LEU A 31 5.11 2.55 1.00
C LEU A 31 4.14 1.54 0.36
N LEU A 32 4.70 0.61 -0.40
CA LEU A 32 4.00 -0.51 -1.03
C LEU A 32 4.55 -1.83 -0.47
N HIS A 33 3.67 -2.66 0.07
CA HIS A 33 4.03 -3.95 0.65
C HIS A 33 2.98 -5.01 0.33
N ALA A 34 3.42 -6.14 -0.21
CA ALA A 34 2.56 -7.29 -0.42
C ALA A 34 2.36 -8.04 0.91
N ILE A 35 1.21 -7.84 1.55
CA ILE A 35 0.89 -8.43 2.86
C ILE A 35 0.72 -9.95 2.80
N GLY A 36 0.33 -10.48 1.64
CA GLY A 36 0.26 -11.92 1.43
C GLY A 36 0.08 -12.31 -0.02
N VAL A 37 0.31 -13.59 -0.29
CA VAL A 37 0.08 -14.23 -1.57
C VAL A 37 -0.73 -15.50 -1.35
N SER A 38 -1.72 -15.73 -2.22
CA SER A 38 -2.49 -16.97 -2.27
C SER A 38 -2.24 -17.64 -3.61
N ALA A 39 -1.71 -18.85 -3.59
CA ALA A 39 -1.36 -19.57 -4.82
C ALA A 39 -1.56 -21.08 -4.66
N VAL A 40 -1.97 -21.73 -5.75
CA VAL A 40 -1.97 -23.20 -5.85
C VAL A 40 -0.55 -23.62 -6.22
N ILE A 41 0.15 -24.28 -5.30
CA ILE A 41 1.56 -24.66 -5.50
C ILE A 41 1.66 -25.99 -6.26
N ARG A 42 0.66 -26.87 -6.11
CA ARG A 42 0.57 -28.16 -6.81
C ARG A 42 -0.82 -28.37 -7.40
N GLU A 43 -0.86 -29.00 -8.57
CA GLU A 43 -2.10 -29.29 -9.27
C GLU A 43 -3.04 -30.15 -8.40
N GLY A 44 -4.30 -29.73 -8.29
CA GLY A 44 -5.31 -30.39 -7.46
C GLY A 44 -5.32 -30.01 -5.98
N GLU A 45 -4.35 -29.21 -5.49
CA GLU A 45 -4.34 -28.71 -4.11
C GLU A 45 -5.12 -27.40 -3.96
N LYS A 46 -5.54 -27.12 -2.72
CA LYS A 46 -6.13 -25.82 -2.38
C LYS A 46 -5.06 -24.73 -2.39
N PRO A 47 -5.42 -23.47 -2.66
CA PRO A 47 -4.47 -22.37 -2.58
C PRO A 47 -3.86 -22.27 -1.17
N GLU A 48 -2.53 -22.23 -1.11
CA GLU A 48 -1.80 -21.91 0.10
C GLU A 48 -1.73 -20.39 0.26
N LEU A 49 -1.95 -19.92 1.50
CA LEU A 49 -1.87 -18.51 1.85
C LEU A 49 -0.60 -18.25 2.66
N ILE A 50 0.29 -17.44 2.11
CA ILE A 50 1.54 -17.03 2.75
C ILE A 50 1.42 -15.55 3.12
N PHE A 51 1.66 -15.24 4.40
CA PHE A 51 1.64 -13.87 4.90
C PHE A 51 3.06 -13.32 5.08
N CYS A 52 3.23 -12.04 4.75
CA CYS A 52 4.43 -11.28 5.00
C CYS A 52 4.04 -9.99 5.73
N PRO A 53 4.27 -9.87 7.05
CA PRO A 53 3.94 -8.64 7.76
C PRO A 53 4.80 -7.47 7.22
N PRO A 54 4.29 -6.23 7.25
CA PRO A 54 5.06 -5.08 6.81
C PRO A 54 6.37 -4.91 7.62
N PRO A 55 7.45 -4.40 7.00
CA PRO A 55 8.69 -4.10 7.71
C PRO A 55 8.48 -3.17 8.91
N GLU A 56 9.36 -3.24 9.91
CA GLU A 56 9.25 -2.44 11.14
C GLU A 56 9.15 -0.94 10.87
N GLU A 57 9.95 -0.41 9.96
CA GLU A 57 9.89 1.01 9.56
C GLU A 57 8.51 1.42 9.04
N PHE A 58 7.88 0.55 8.24
CA PHE A 58 6.55 0.80 7.69
C PHE A 58 5.51 0.80 8.82
N ARG A 59 5.59 -0.18 9.74
CA ARG A 59 4.69 -0.24 10.90
C ARG A 59 4.84 0.98 11.81
N LYS A 60 6.08 1.44 12.06
CA LYS A 60 6.37 2.67 12.81
C LYS A 60 5.78 3.90 12.13
N PHE A 61 5.93 4.01 10.82
CA PHE A 61 5.33 5.10 10.04
C PHE A 61 3.79 5.12 10.16
N LEU A 62 3.14 3.96 10.01
CA LEU A 62 1.69 3.85 10.16
C LEU A 62 1.20 4.20 11.57
N GLY A 63 1.99 3.96 12.62
CA GLY A 63 1.64 4.32 13.99
C GLY A 63 1.45 5.83 14.21
N GLY A 64 2.08 6.68 13.38
CA GLY A 64 1.90 8.13 13.41
C GLY A 64 0.76 8.65 12.55
N ILE A 65 0.04 7.78 11.84
CA ILE A 65 -1.00 8.15 10.88
C ILE A 65 -2.35 7.70 11.38
N ARG A 66 -3.29 8.65 11.39
CA ARG A 66 -4.71 8.35 11.55
C ARG A 66 -5.37 8.34 10.18
N LEU A 67 -5.81 7.16 9.75
CA LEU A 67 -6.62 7.04 8.55
C LEU A 67 -8.03 7.52 8.85
N ASP A 68 -8.50 8.51 8.10
CA ASP A 68 -9.92 8.83 8.05
C ASP A 68 -10.62 7.75 7.22
N SER A 69 -11.41 6.90 7.89
CA SER A 69 -12.12 5.80 7.22
C SER A 69 -13.16 6.29 6.21
N SER A 70 -13.58 7.55 6.27
CA SER A 70 -14.46 8.17 5.26
C SER A 70 -13.84 8.12 3.86
N ILE A 71 -12.49 8.10 3.76
CA ILE A 71 -11.78 8.04 2.48
C ILE A 71 -12.15 6.80 1.67
N PHE A 72 -12.44 5.67 2.32
CA PHE A 72 -12.78 4.43 1.64
C PHE A 72 -14.14 4.51 0.92
N SER A 73 -15.04 5.40 1.34
CA SER A 73 -16.30 5.66 0.61
C SER A 73 -16.06 6.22 -0.80
N ARG A 74 -14.91 6.87 -1.04
CA ARG A 74 -14.54 7.43 -2.35
C ARG A 74 -14.02 6.37 -3.31
N PHE A 75 -13.70 5.19 -2.80
CA PHE A 75 -13.17 4.06 -3.56
C PHE A 75 -14.15 2.89 -3.45
N PRO A 76 -15.09 2.72 -4.38
CA PRO A 76 -15.94 1.53 -4.40
C PRO A 76 -15.05 0.30 -4.67
N ILE A 77 -14.64 -0.38 -3.61
CA ILE A 77 -13.95 -1.67 -3.69
C ILE A 77 -15.06 -2.69 -4.01
N LYS A 78 -15.10 -3.16 -5.26
CA LYS A 78 -15.94 -4.28 -5.68
C LYS A 78 -15.32 -5.60 -5.26
#